data_AF-A0A9X0YVX7-F1
#
_entry.id   AF-A0A9X0YVX7-F1
#
_cell.length_a   1.000
_cell.length_b   1.000
_cell.length_c   1.000
_cell.angle_alpha   90.00
_cell.angle_beta   90.00
_cell.angle_gamma   90.00
#
_symmetry.space_group_name_H-M   'P 1'
#
loop_
_entity.id
_entity.type
_entity.pdbx_description
1 polymer ?
#
loop_
_entity_poly.entity_id
_entity_poly.type
_entity_poly.pdbx_seq_one_letter_code
_entity_poly.pdbx_strand_id
1 'polypeptide(L)'
;MKKVIVSTKENLGYGTLIWVYAGTRKVYRSSNSIAADTPFHNYDSHYVGMVDELYRDQEKHPLLFKQMLEKSNRIFGVCLNKRRNTDGSKDMKVLFFPDWDSVQDFAEDGFPTLLKAEVKRRKAAKQKWLERGKLFSEKKKMSQ
;
A
#
# COMPACT_ATOMS: atom_id res chain seq x y z
N MET A 1 -10.56 -6.52 -12.25
CA MET A 1 -9.73 -5.85 -11.23
C MET A 1 -9.30 -4.47 -11.73
N LYS A 2 -9.65 -3.37 -11.05
CA LYS A 2 -9.21 -2.01 -11.43
C LYS A 2 -8.16 -1.53 -10.44
N LYS A 3 -6.93 -1.32 -10.93
CA LYS A 3 -5.81 -0.79 -10.13
C LYS A 3 -6.02 0.71 -9.96
N VAL A 4 -6.24 1.17 -8.74
CA VAL A 4 -6.39 2.59 -8.42
C VAL A 4 -5.25 2.99 -7.50
N ILE A 5 -4.37 3.88 -7.97
CA ILE A 5 -3.25 4.38 -7.16
C ILE A 5 -3.79 5.51 -6.29
N VAL A 6 -3.44 5.48 -5.00
CA VAL A 6 -3.95 6.45 -4.03
C VAL A 6 -2.89 6.70 -2.96
N SER A 7 -2.47 7.95 -2.89
CA SER A 7 -1.51 8.43 -1.89
C SER A 7 -2.15 8.61 -0.53
N THR A 8 -1.83 7.74 0.44
CA THR A 8 -2.27 7.90 1.83
C THR A 8 -1.24 8.69 2.65
N LYS A 9 -1.69 9.57 3.56
CA LYS A 9 -0.79 10.32 4.47
C LYS A 9 -0.08 9.43 5.51
N GLU A 10 -0.62 8.23 5.80
CA GLU A 10 -0.03 7.29 6.76
C GLU A 10 1.09 6.42 6.19
N ASN A 11 2.06 6.05 7.05
CA ASN A 11 3.21 5.22 6.71
C ASN A 11 2.87 3.71 6.74
N LEU A 12 1.90 3.28 5.93
CA LEU A 12 1.40 1.90 5.86
C LEU A 12 2.44 0.87 5.40
N GLY A 13 2.40 -0.34 5.95
CA GLY A 13 3.29 -1.44 5.56
C GLY A 13 2.99 -1.94 4.14
N TYR A 14 3.95 -2.65 3.54
CA TYR A 14 3.66 -3.41 2.32
C TYR A 14 2.77 -4.59 2.68
N GLY A 15 1.64 -4.76 2.00
CA GLY A 15 0.64 -5.77 2.30
C GLY A 15 -0.41 -5.36 3.32
N THR A 16 -0.31 -4.18 3.94
CA THR A 16 -1.33 -3.69 4.88
C THR A 16 -2.71 -3.71 4.22
N LEU A 17 -3.67 -4.32 4.90
CA LEU A 17 -5.07 -4.31 4.51
C LEU A 17 -5.70 -2.98 4.94
N ILE A 18 -6.51 -2.42 4.05
CA ILE A 18 -7.31 -1.22 4.25
C ILE A 18 -8.75 -1.59 3.90
N TRP A 19 -9.73 -1.02 4.60
CA TRP A 19 -11.11 -1.04 4.11
C TRP A 19 -11.81 0.28 4.34
N VAL A 20 -12.75 0.56 3.44
CA VAL A 20 -13.59 1.74 3.44
C VAL A 20 -15.02 1.29 3.70
N TYR A 21 -15.66 1.86 4.71
CA TYR A 21 -17.11 1.74 4.86
C TYR A 21 -17.78 2.71 3.92
N ALA A 22 -18.50 2.24 2.90
CA ALA A 22 -19.08 3.14 1.91
C ALA A 22 -20.11 4.12 2.50
N GLY A 23 -20.95 3.65 3.42
CA GLY A 23 -22.00 4.45 4.03
C GLY A 23 -21.46 5.63 4.85
N THR A 24 -20.38 5.43 5.60
CA THR A 24 -19.78 6.48 6.45
C THR A 24 -18.53 7.12 5.83
N ARG A 25 -18.01 6.55 4.74
CA ARG A 25 -16.73 6.90 4.10
C ARG A 25 -15.52 6.87 5.04
N LYS A 26 -15.64 6.13 6.16
CA LYS A 26 -14.53 5.94 7.10
C LYS A 26 -13.56 4.89 6.57
N VAL A 27 -12.27 5.20 6.67
CA VAL A 27 -11.18 4.32 6.24
C VAL A 27 -10.51 3.74 7.47
N TYR A 28 -10.26 2.44 7.41
CA TYR A 28 -9.59 1.66 8.45
C TYR A 28 -8.47 0.85 7.85
N ARG A 29 -7.55 0.41 8.71
CA ARG A 29 -6.47 -0.50 8.35
C ARG A 29 -6.24 -1.57 9.40
N SER A 30 -5.56 -2.63 8.99
CA SER A 30 -4.95 -3.60 9.89
C SER A 30 -3.56 -3.18 10.35
N SER A 31 -3.11 -3.74 11.48
CA SER A 31 -1.70 -3.73 11.86
C SER A 31 -0.86 -4.70 11.02
N ASN A 32 -1.45 -5.83 10.67
CA ASN A 32 -0.77 -6.92 9.95
C ASN A 32 -0.97 -6.84 8.43
N SER A 33 -0.10 -7.52 7.69
CA SER A 33 -0.27 -7.68 6.23
C SER A 33 -1.34 -8.72 5.93
N ILE A 34 -1.92 -8.67 4.72
CA ILE A 34 -2.85 -9.69 4.26
C ILE A 34 -2.19 -11.08 4.26
N ALA A 35 -2.98 -12.08 4.63
CA ALA A 35 -2.65 -13.50 4.61
C ALA A 35 -3.88 -14.29 4.13
N ALA A 36 -3.65 -15.33 3.32
CA ALA A 36 -4.71 -16.11 2.67
C ALA A 36 -5.57 -16.91 3.67
N ASP A 37 -4.96 -17.37 4.76
CA ASP A 37 -5.56 -18.20 5.81
C ASP A 37 -6.24 -17.38 6.92
N THR A 38 -6.18 -16.05 6.85
CA THR A 38 -6.70 -15.18 7.91
C THR A 38 -8.03 -14.57 7.49
N PRO A 39 -9.15 -14.92 8.15
CA PRO A 39 -10.46 -14.38 7.81
C PRO A 39 -10.57 -12.89 8.22
N PHE A 40 -11.44 -12.14 7.53
CA PHE A 40 -11.53 -10.68 7.72
C PHE A 40 -11.77 -10.25 9.18
N HIS A 41 -12.64 -10.96 9.92
CA HIS A 41 -12.99 -10.60 11.29
C HIS A 41 -11.84 -10.75 12.30
N ASN A 42 -10.74 -11.39 11.91
CA ASN A 42 -9.53 -11.51 12.75
C ASN A 42 -8.56 -10.34 12.57
N TYR A 43 -8.80 -9.43 11.60
CA TYR A 43 -8.00 -8.22 11.48
C TYR A 43 -8.48 -7.15 12.45
N ASP A 44 -7.52 -6.55 13.13
CA ASP A 44 -7.70 -5.39 13.99
C ASP A 44 -8.09 -4.15 13.17
N SER A 45 -8.93 -3.28 13.75
CA SER A 45 -9.50 -2.13 13.03
C SER A 45 -8.94 -0.81 13.54
N HIS A 46 -7.92 -0.27 12.87
CA HIS A 46 -7.39 1.07 13.17
C HIS A 46 -7.98 2.12 12.25
N TYR A 47 -8.65 3.12 12.82
CA TYR A 47 -9.18 4.25 12.06
C TYR A 47 -8.04 5.12 11.52
N VAL A 48 -8.13 5.49 10.24
CA VAL A 48 -7.11 6.26 9.52
C VAL A 48 -7.60 7.66 9.16
N GLY A 49 -8.90 7.81 8.91
CA GLY A 49 -9.48 9.08 8.44
C GLY A 49 -10.67 8.85 7.51
N MET A 50 -11.09 9.93 6.86
CA MET A 50 -12.16 9.88 5.86
C MET A 50 -11.58 9.73 4.44
N VAL A 51 -12.37 9.15 3.52
CA VAL A 51 -11.99 8.91 2.12
C VAL A 51 -11.50 10.19 1.43
N ASP A 52 -12.22 11.29 1.60
CA ASP A 52 -11.94 12.61 1.03
C ASP A 52 -10.64 13.23 1.57
N GLU A 53 -10.29 12.95 2.82
CA GLU A 53 -9.03 13.41 3.41
C GLU A 53 -7.81 12.60 2.94
N LEU A 54 -8.04 11.32 2.67
CA LEU A 54 -6.99 10.35 2.36
C LEU A 54 -6.72 10.22 0.87
N TYR A 55 -7.70 10.47 0.00
CA TYR A 55 -7.58 10.22 -1.43
C TYR A 55 -7.68 11.51 -2.25
N ARG A 56 -6.55 12.24 -2.32
CA ARG A 56 -6.44 13.52 -3.04
C ARG A 56 -6.76 13.45 -4.54
N ASP A 57 -6.62 12.28 -5.16
CA ASP A 57 -6.91 12.10 -6.59
C ASP A 57 -8.41 11.83 -6.87
N GLN A 58 -9.28 11.90 -5.86
CA GLN A 58 -10.73 11.72 -6.04
C GLN A 58 -11.29 12.72 -7.06
N GLU A 59 -10.82 13.96 -7.06
CA GLU A 59 -11.22 14.99 -8.02
C GLU A 59 -10.80 14.67 -9.46
N LYS A 60 -9.71 13.90 -9.64
CA LYS A 60 -9.22 13.46 -10.96
C LYS A 60 -9.98 12.25 -11.48
N HIS A 61 -10.57 11.44 -10.58
CA HIS A 61 -11.29 10.23 -10.92
C HIS A 61 -12.65 10.11 -10.19
N PRO A 62 -13.53 11.12 -10.28
CA PRO A 62 -14.74 11.19 -9.45
C PRO A 62 -15.71 10.04 -9.71
N LEU A 63 -15.87 9.62 -10.97
CA LEU A 63 -16.74 8.52 -11.36
C LEU A 63 -16.25 7.17 -10.82
N LEU A 64 -14.93 6.97 -10.76
CA LEU A 64 -14.32 5.75 -10.25
C LEU A 64 -14.58 5.61 -8.74
N PHE A 65 -14.33 6.67 -7.98
CA PHE A 65 -14.59 6.68 -6.53
C PHE A 65 -16.08 6.57 -6.23
N LYS A 66 -16.93 7.28 -6.99
CA LYS A 66 -18.39 7.18 -6.86
C LYS A 66 -18.86 5.74 -7.07
N GLN A 67 -18.43 5.08 -8.15
CA GLN A 67 -18.79 3.69 -8.42
C GLN A 67 -18.28 2.70 -7.37
N MET A 68 -17.06 2.92 -6.85
CA MET A 68 -16.52 2.08 -5.77
C MET A 68 -17.38 2.17 -4.50
N LEU A 69 -17.80 3.39 -4.13
CA LEU A 69 -18.58 3.66 -2.93
C LEU A 69 -20.06 3.26 -3.07
N GLU A 70 -20.67 3.37 -4.25
CA GLU A 70 -22.10 3.09 -4.42
C GLU A 70 -22.46 1.60 -4.37
N LYS A 71 -21.53 0.70 -4.71
CA LYS A 71 -21.82 -0.74 -4.88
C LYS A 71 -21.41 -1.63 -3.73
N SER A 72 -20.62 -1.13 -2.78
CA SER A 72 -19.91 -1.99 -1.83
C SER A 72 -20.22 -1.54 -0.41
N ASN A 73 -20.82 -2.39 0.43
CA ASN A 73 -20.97 -2.07 1.86
C ASN A 73 -19.62 -1.76 2.51
N ARG A 74 -18.59 -2.53 2.10
CA ARG A 74 -17.18 -2.29 2.40
C ARG A 74 -16.36 -2.46 1.13
N ILE A 75 -15.40 -1.59 0.91
CA ILE A 75 -14.38 -1.72 -0.15
C ILE A 75 -13.09 -2.11 0.53
N PHE A 76 -12.33 -3.05 -0.03
CA PHE A 76 -11.06 -3.49 0.52
C PHE A 76 -9.90 -2.98 -0.33
N GLY A 77 -8.74 -2.77 0.29
CA GLY A 77 -7.53 -2.26 -0.35
C GLY A 77 -6.29 -2.91 0.23
N VAL A 78 -5.29 -3.19 -0.62
CA VAL A 78 -4.00 -3.76 -0.18
C VAL A 78 -2.86 -2.84 -0.58
N CYS A 79 -2.00 -2.46 0.36
CA CYS A 79 -0.84 -1.63 0.10
C CYS A 79 0.25 -2.39 -0.68
N LEU A 80 0.65 -1.88 -1.84
CA LEU A 80 1.64 -2.49 -2.74
C LEU A 80 2.92 -1.68 -2.92
N ASN A 81 3.04 -0.45 -2.41
CA ASN A 81 4.31 0.25 -2.50
C ASN A 81 4.42 1.43 -1.55
N LYS A 82 5.67 1.76 -1.20
CA LYS A 82 6.10 3.07 -0.70
C LYS A 82 6.91 3.75 -1.79
N ARG A 83 6.35 4.76 -2.45
CA ARG A 83 7.17 5.70 -3.23
C ARG A 83 7.53 6.85 -2.31
N ARG A 84 8.82 7.06 -2.08
CA ARG A 84 9.28 8.30 -1.46
C ARG A 84 9.35 9.35 -2.56
N ASN A 85 8.60 10.42 -2.41
CA ASN A 85 8.62 11.55 -3.31
C ASN A 85 9.89 12.39 -3.06
N THR A 86 10.20 13.24 -4.03
CA THR A 86 11.36 14.15 -3.98
C THR A 86 11.29 15.15 -2.84
N ASP A 87 10.08 15.52 -2.42
CA ASP A 87 9.80 16.37 -1.25
C ASP A 87 9.90 15.63 0.10
N GLY A 88 10.24 14.34 0.08
CA GLY A 88 10.33 13.50 1.27
C GLY A 88 9.01 12.89 1.74
N SER A 89 7.88 13.26 1.14
CA SER A 89 6.57 12.61 1.38
C SER A 89 6.57 11.17 0.88
N LYS A 90 5.62 10.36 1.34
CA LYS A 90 5.50 8.96 0.95
C LYS A 90 4.13 8.72 0.32
N ASP A 91 4.13 8.43 -0.96
CA ASP A 91 2.94 7.92 -1.64
C ASP A 91 2.84 6.42 -1.42
N MET A 92 1.66 5.99 -1.00
CA MET A 92 1.30 4.59 -1.03
C MET A 92 0.66 4.25 -2.36
N LYS A 93 0.91 3.05 -2.85
CA LYS A 93 0.09 2.47 -3.91
C LYS A 93 -0.83 1.46 -3.25
N VAL A 94 -2.14 1.63 -3.36
CA VAL A 94 -3.13 0.65 -2.87
C VAL A 94 -3.72 -0.07 -4.08
N LEU A 95 -4.12 -1.32 -3.91
CA LEU A 95 -4.92 -2.06 -4.88
C LEU A 95 -6.28 -2.32 -4.26
N PHE A 96 -7.36 -1.79 -4.84
CA PHE A 96 -8.70 -1.99 -4.30
C PHE A 96 -9.44 -3.17 -4.91
N PHE A 97 -10.31 -3.74 -4.09
CA PHE A 97 -11.15 -4.88 -4.35
C PHE A 97 -12.59 -4.56 -3.91
N PRO A 98 -13.59 -5.00 -4.69
CA PRO A 98 -15.00 -4.73 -4.39
C PRO A 98 -15.55 -5.58 -3.25
N ASP A 99 -14.96 -6.75 -2.99
CA ASP A 99 -15.38 -7.73 -2.00
C ASP A 99 -14.18 -8.44 -1.36
N TRP A 100 -14.45 -9.18 -0.28
CA TRP A 100 -13.43 -9.89 0.47
C TRP A 100 -12.90 -11.13 -0.26
N ASP A 101 -13.75 -11.84 -0.99
CA ASP A 101 -13.37 -13.05 -1.73
C ASP A 101 -12.26 -12.72 -2.75
N SER A 102 -12.42 -11.61 -3.47
CA SER A 102 -11.39 -11.08 -4.37
C SER A 102 -10.08 -10.73 -3.66
N VAL A 103 -10.12 -10.34 -2.38
CA VAL A 103 -8.92 -10.09 -1.56
C VAL A 103 -8.26 -11.42 -1.19
N GLN A 104 -9.04 -12.45 -0.87
CA GLN A 104 -8.51 -13.77 -0.54
C GLN A 104 -7.82 -14.41 -1.76
N ASP A 105 -8.47 -14.40 -2.92
CA ASP A 105 -7.86 -14.85 -4.18
C ASP A 105 -6.53 -14.13 -4.44
N PHE A 106 -6.52 -12.81 -4.23
CA PHE A 106 -5.30 -12.03 -4.37
C PHE A 106 -4.25 -12.38 -3.30
N ALA A 107 -4.64 -12.65 -2.06
CA ALA A 107 -3.74 -13.01 -0.98
C ALA A 107 -3.09 -14.38 -1.20
N GLU A 108 -3.80 -15.31 -1.82
CA GLU A 108 -3.33 -16.65 -2.14
C GLU A 108 -2.37 -16.65 -3.34
N ASP A 109 -2.77 -16.05 -4.46
CA ASP A 109 -2.02 -16.18 -5.72
C ASP A 109 -1.17 -14.96 -6.06
N GLY A 110 -1.75 -13.77 -5.91
CA GLY A 110 -1.17 -12.52 -6.43
C GLY A 110 -0.12 -11.93 -5.49
N PHE A 111 -0.43 -11.86 -4.21
CA PHE A 111 0.37 -11.18 -3.20
C PHE A 111 1.72 -11.85 -2.95
N PRO A 112 1.84 -13.20 -2.86
CA PRO A 112 3.13 -13.84 -2.63
C PRO A 112 4.14 -13.56 -3.75
N THR A 113 3.67 -13.52 -5.00
CA THR A 113 4.49 -13.18 -6.17
C THR A 113 5.02 -11.74 -6.08
N LEU A 114 4.16 -10.79 -5.73
CA LEU A 114 4.53 -9.39 -5.57
C LEU A 114 5.47 -9.18 -4.36
N LEU A 115 5.22 -9.89 -3.25
CA LEU A 115 6.06 -9.85 -2.05
C LEU A 115 7.48 -10.35 -2.36
N LYS A 116 7.63 -11.46 -3.07
CA LYS A 116 8.94 -11.98 -3.51
C LYS A 116 9.69 -10.94 -4.35
N ALA A 117 9.01 -10.28 -5.29
CA ALA A 117 9.59 -9.23 -6.12
C ALA A 117 10.05 -8.01 -5.29
N GLU A 118 9.23 -7.58 -4.32
CA GLU A 118 9.58 -6.46 -3.44
C GLU A 118 10.77 -6.79 -2.53
N VAL A 119 10.83 -8.00 -1.96
CA VAL A 119 11.99 -8.46 -1.17
C VAL A 119 13.27 -8.43 -2.01
N LYS A 120 13.21 -8.91 -3.26
CA LYS A 120 14.35 -8.87 -4.20
C LYS A 120 14.79 -7.43 -4.49
N ARG A 121 13.82 -6.52 -4.73
CA ARG A 121 14.10 -5.09 -4.95
C ARG A 121 14.79 -4.45 -3.75
N ARG A 122 14.31 -4.70 -2.53
CA ARG A 122 14.91 -4.16 -1.29
C ARG A 122 16.32 -4.67 -1.06
N LYS A 123 16.57 -5.96 -1.30
CA LYS A 123 17.93 -6.53 -1.22
C LYS A 123 18.89 -5.85 -2.20
N ALA A 124 18.48 -5.66 -3.45
CA ALA A 124 19.29 -4.98 -4.46
C ALA A 124 19.54 -3.50 -4.11
N ALA A 125 18.55 -2.79 -3.60
CA ALA A 125 18.70 -1.41 -3.15
C ALA A 125 19.67 -1.28 -1.96
N LYS A 126 19.57 -2.19 -0.97
CA LYS A 126 20.51 -2.25 0.16
C LYS A 126 21.93 -2.51 -0.32
N GLN A 127 22.12 -3.44 -1.25
CA GLN A 127 23.43 -3.75 -1.82
C GLN A 127 24.05 -2.53 -2.52
N LYS A 128 23.29 -1.85 -3.40
CA LYS A 128 23.75 -0.61 -4.05
C LYS A 128 24.12 0.49 -3.06
N TRP A 129 23.36 0.61 -1.96
CA TRP A 129 23.66 1.60 -0.91
C TRP A 129 24.98 1.28 -0.21
N LEU A 130 25.23 0.01 0.12
CA LEU A 130 26.49 -0.43 0.73
C LEU A 130 27.69 -0.21 -0.19
N GLU A 131 27.55 -0.52 -1.49
CA GLU A 131 28.60 -0.29 -2.50
C GLU A 131 28.95 1.19 -2.64
N ARG A 132 27.93 2.07 -2.69
CA ARG A 132 28.15 3.52 -2.67
C ARG A 132 28.89 3.94 -1.40
N GLY A 133 28.49 3.45 -0.23
CA GLY A 133 29.16 3.75 1.03
C GLY A 133 30.64 3.36 1.03
N LYS A 134 30.98 2.19 0.48
CA LYS A 134 32.38 1.75 0.31
C LYS A 134 33.18 2.68 -0.59
N LEU A 135 32.64 3.00 -1.78
CA LEU A 135 33.28 3.93 -2.73
C LEU A 135 33.53 5.32 -2.13
N PHE A 136 32.58 5.84 -1.34
CA PHE A 136 32.76 7.11 -0.63
C PHE A 136 33.87 7.03 0.43
N SER A 137 33.95 5.93 1.18
CA SER A 137 35.00 5.74 2.19
C SER A 137 36.40 5.61 1.56
N GLU A 138 36.52 4.86 0.46
CA GLU A 138 37.78 4.70 -0.27
C GLU A 138 38.26 6.02 -0.90
N LYS A 139 37.36 6.79 -1.52
CA LYS A 139 37.69 8.14 -2.03
C LYS A 139 38.17 9.07 -0.93
N LYS A 140 37.55 9.04 0.26
CA LYS A 140 37.97 9.86 1.39
C LYS A 140 39.38 9.51 1.90
N LYS A 141 39.77 8.22 1.85
CA LYS A 141 41.12 7.78 2.24
C LYS A 141 42.20 8.17 1.23
N MET A 142 41.88 8.33 -0.05
CA MET A 142 42.83 8.74 -1.09
C MET A 142 43.00 10.26 -1.20
N SER A 143 42.16 11.05 -0.53
CA SER A 143 42.23 12.52 -0.49
C SER A 143 42.81 13.05 0.83
N GLN A 144 43.35 12.18 1.68
CA GLN A 144 44.22 12.49 2.81
C GLN A 144 45.65 12.10 2.46
#